data_AF-A0A8T6V134-F1
#
_entry.id   AF-A0A8T6V134-F1
#
_cell.length_a   1.000
_cell.length_b   1.000
_cell.length_c   1.000
_cell.angle_alpha   90.00
_cell.angle_beta   90.00
_cell.angle_gamma   90.00
#
_symmetry.space_group_name_H-M   'P 1'
#
loop_
_entity.id
_entity.type
_entity.pdbx_description
1 polymer ?
#
loop_
_entity_poly.entity_id
_entity_poly.type
_entity_poly.pdbx_seq_one_letter_code
_entity_poly.pdbx_strand_id
1 'polypeptide(L)'
;QEIIGKALEIQTLYSKQIWEIFSKLVARFGSEYNVVFDVKEEDLKDVASDRIVNAILQVRNEEITILPGFDGKYGEIVLFDDEQKIKEEDTFDPKQSSLSDFF
;
A
#
# COMPACT_ATOMS: atom_id res chain seq x y z
N GLN A 1 -4.71 6.36 -0.27
CA GLN A 1 -5.33 5.30 -1.11
C GLN A 1 -4.52 4.00 -1.11
N GLU A 2 -3.19 4.06 -1.23
CA GLU A 2 -2.31 2.88 -1.25
C GLU A 2 -2.47 1.95 -0.03
N ILE A 3 -2.48 2.52 1.19
CA ILE A 3 -2.71 1.77 2.44
C ILE A 3 -4.02 0.98 2.39
N ILE A 4 -5.09 1.59 1.85
CA ILE A 4 -6.41 0.94 1.72
C ILE A 4 -6.35 -0.18 0.67
N GLY A 5 -5.69 0.06 -0.47
CA GLY A 5 -5.50 -0.95 -1.50
C GLY A 5 -4.76 -2.18 -0.99
N LYS A 6 -3.65 -1.96 -0.27
CA LYS A 6 -2.88 -3.00 0.40
C LYS A 6 -3.67 -3.73 1.47
N ALA A 7 -4.36 -2.99 2.34
CA ALA A 7 -5.24 -3.56 3.35
C ALA A 7 -6.34 -4.44 2.75
N LEU A 8 -6.80 -4.17 1.54
CA LEU A 8 -7.86 -4.93 0.87
C LEU A 8 -7.33 -5.93 -0.17
N GLU A 9 -6.01 -6.06 -0.33
CA GLU A 9 -5.37 -6.89 -1.37
C GLU A 9 -5.84 -6.54 -2.80
N ILE A 10 -6.17 -5.26 -3.03
CA ILE A 10 -6.58 -4.74 -4.33
C ILE A 10 -5.38 -4.03 -4.98
N GLN A 11 -4.89 -4.57 -6.09
CA GLN A 11 -3.74 -4.03 -6.81
C GLN A 11 -4.05 -2.69 -7.52
N THR A 12 -5.30 -2.50 -7.96
CA THR A 12 -5.70 -1.32 -8.73
C THR A 12 -6.16 -0.18 -7.82
N LEU A 13 -5.33 0.86 -7.68
CA LEU A 13 -5.64 2.03 -6.85
C LEU A 13 -6.90 2.80 -7.28
N TYR A 14 -7.28 2.69 -8.56
CA TYR A 14 -8.49 3.29 -9.13
C TYR A 14 -9.77 2.50 -8.84
N SER A 15 -9.71 1.44 -8.02
CA SER A 15 -10.89 0.67 -7.64
C SER A 15 -11.94 1.57 -6.97
N LYS A 16 -13.19 1.43 -7.42
CA LYS A 16 -14.34 2.15 -6.84
C LYS A 16 -14.45 1.91 -5.33
N GLN A 17 -14.16 0.69 -4.87
CA GLN A 17 -14.20 0.34 -3.46
C GLN A 17 -13.16 1.11 -2.64
N ILE A 18 -11.92 1.19 -3.14
CA ILE A 18 -10.86 1.98 -2.49
C ILE A 18 -11.29 3.45 -2.42
N TRP A 19 -11.78 3.97 -3.54
CA TRP A 19 -12.19 5.36 -3.65
C TRP A 19 -13.34 5.70 -2.70
N GLU A 20 -14.37 4.85 -2.60
CA GLU A 20 -15.49 5.05 -1.68
C GLU A 20 -15.05 5.10 -0.21
N ILE A 21 -14.16 4.20 0.21
CA ILE A 21 -13.65 4.18 1.59
C ILE A 21 -12.78 5.40 1.86
N PHE A 22 -11.88 5.69 0.93
CA PHE A 22 -11.00 6.84 0.98
C PHE A 22 -11.80 8.14 1.12
N SER A 23 -12.80 8.35 0.25
CA SER A 23 -13.65 9.52 0.29
C SER A 23 -14.46 9.62 1.59
N LYS A 24 -14.91 8.51 2.17
CA LYS A 24 -15.59 8.51 3.49
C LYS A 24 -14.66 8.98 4.60
N LEU A 25 -13.44 8.47 4.64
CA LEU A 25 -12.44 8.86 5.64
C LEU A 25 -12.10 10.35 5.53
N VAL A 26 -11.81 10.84 4.32
CA VAL A 26 -11.51 12.25 4.09
C VAL A 26 -12.72 13.15 4.38
N ALA A 27 -13.93 12.74 4.00
CA ALA A 27 -15.14 13.51 4.30
C ALA A 27 -15.39 13.62 5.81
N ARG A 28 -15.06 12.57 6.58
CA ARG A 28 -15.24 12.56 8.04
C ARG A 28 -14.14 13.34 8.77
N PHE A 29 -12.89 13.20 8.34
CA PHE A 29 -11.72 13.68 9.08
C PHE A 29 -10.99 14.84 8.39
N GLY A 30 -11.47 15.31 7.24
CA GLY A 30 -11.01 16.52 6.55
C GLY A 30 -9.89 16.30 5.53
N SER A 31 -8.90 15.45 5.80
CA SER A 31 -7.78 15.23 4.87
C SER A 31 -7.12 13.85 5.02
N GLU A 32 -6.40 13.41 3.97
CA GLU A 32 -5.62 12.17 4.02
C GLU A 32 -4.56 12.22 5.12
N TYR A 33 -3.89 13.37 5.24
CA TYR A 33 -2.85 13.59 6.24
C TYR A 33 -3.40 13.37 7.65
N ASN A 34 -4.55 13.97 7.96
CA ASN A 34 -5.18 13.83 9.27
C ASN A 34 -5.53 12.35 9.55
N VAL A 35 -6.12 11.66 8.56
CA VAL A 35 -6.45 10.22 8.66
C VAL A 35 -5.21 9.38 8.95
N VAL A 36 -4.08 9.69 8.32
CA VAL A 36 -2.86 8.89 8.48
C VAL A 36 -2.07 9.24 9.73
N PHE A 37 -2.13 10.46 10.27
CA PHE A 37 -1.23 10.88 11.36
C PHE A 37 -1.92 11.26 12.67
N ASP A 38 -3.11 11.85 12.61
CA ASP A 38 -3.66 12.62 13.74
C ASP A 38 -4.98 12.03 14.31
N VAL A 39 -5.79 11.36 13.48
CA VAL A 39 -7.08 10.77 13.91
C VAL A 39 -6.85 9.60 14.87
N LYS A 40 -7.63 9.48 15.95
CA LYS A 40 -7.49 8.36 16.91
C LYS A 40 -7.96 7.03 16.31
N GLU A 41 -7.40 5.93 16.79
CA GLU A 41 -7.80 4.57 16.38
C GLU A 41 -9.30 4.32 16.55
N GLU A 42 -9.87 4.73 17.69
CA GLU A 42 -11.29 4.57 18.01
C GLU A 42 -12.18 5.23 16.95
N ASP A 43 -11.83 6.45 16.54
CA ASP A 43 -12.58 7.19 15.52
C ASP A 43 -12.44 6.53 14.13
N LEU A 44 -11.28 5.94 13.81
CA LEU A 44 -11.09 5.24 12.55
C LEU A 44 -11.96 3.98 12.44
N LYS A 45 -12.17 3.26 13.55
CA LYS A 45 -13.00 2.05 13.60
C LYS A 45 -14.48 2.32 13.32
N ASP A 46 -14.96 3.55 13.53
CA ASP A 46 -16.33 3.93 13.20
C ASP A 46 -16.58 4.00 11.69
N VAL A 47 -15.53 4.16 10.87
CA VAL A 47 -15.66 4.46 9.44
C VAL A 47 -15.03 3.39 8.55
N ALA A 48 -13.98 2.72 9.03
CA ALA A 48 -13.22 1.73 8.29
C ALA A 48 -13.18 0.38 9.03
N SER A 49 -12.91 -0.69 8.28
CA SER A 49 -12.75 -2.02 8.86
C SER A 49 -11.46 -2.12 9.68
N ASP A 50 -11.44 -3.02 10.66
CA ASP A 50 -10.26 -3.27 11.51
C ASP A 50 -8.98 -3.49 10.70
N ARG A 51 -9.08 -4.18 9.55
CA ARG A 51 -7.92 -4.42 8.67
C ARG A 51 -7.33 -3.12 8.10
N ILE A 52 -8.17 -2.15 7.75
CA ILE A 52 -7.72 -0.84 7.26
C ILE A 52 -7.18 0.00 8.42
N VAL A 53 -7.83 -0.05 9.57
CA VAL A 53 -7.36 0.64 10.78
C VAL A 53 -5.97 0.13 11.17
N ASN A 54 -5.78 -1.19 11.25
CA ASN A 54 -4.50 -1.81 11.55
C ASN A 54 -3.42 -1.43 10.54
N ALA A 55 -3.74 -1.42 9.24
CA ALA A 55 -2.82 -0.99 8.20
C ALA A 55 -2.37 0.48 8.38
N ILE A 56 -3.29 1.38 8.76
CA ILE A 56 -2.95 2.78 9.07
C ILE A 56 -2.05 2.85 10.31
N LEU A 57 -2.36 2.09 11.36
CA LEU A 57 -1.59 2.07 12.60
C LEU A 57 -0.16 1.54 12.40
N GLN A 58 0.01 0.47 11.63
CA GLN A 58 1.34 -0.05 11.30
C GLN A 58 2.17 0.99 10.57
N VAL A 59 1.57 1.72 9.62
CA VAL A 59 2.26 2.82 8.92
C VAL A 59 2.67 3.93 9.89
N ARG A 60 1.81 4.29 10.86
CA ARG A 60 2.12 5.29 11.89
C ARG A 60 3.25 4.87 12.82
N ASN A 61 3.29 3.59 13.15
CA ASN A 61 4.23 3.02 14.10
C ASN A 61 5.55 2.56 13.44
N GLU A 62 5.72 2.78 12.14
CA GLU A 62 6.84 2.26 11.34
C GLU A 62 6.96 0.72 11.39
N GLU A 63 5.85 0.02 11.65
CA GLU A 63 5.73 -1.45 11.72
C GLU A 63 5.43 -2.04 10.33
N ILE A 64 6.09 -1.52 9.30
CA ILE A 64 5.91 -1.95 7.91
C ILE A 64 7.24 -2.35 7.31
N THR A 65 7.21 -3.31 6.39
CA THR A 65 8.40 -3.65 5.60
C THR A 65 8.35 -2.90 4.27
N ILE A 66 9.47 -2.30 3.88
CA ILE A 66 9.60 -1.59 2.61
C ILE A 66 10.57 -2.36 1.71
N LEU A 67 10.07 -2.83 0.58
CA LEU A 67 10.91 -3.38 -0.47
C LEU A 67 11.47 -2.22 -1.30
N PRO A 68 12.81 -2.09 -1.41
CA PRO A 68 13.40 -0.97 -2.14
C PRO A 68 13.07 -1.06 -3.62
N GLY A 69 12.78 0.09 -4.23
CA GLY A 69 12.67 0.22 -5.67
C GLY A 69 14.05 0.33 -6.34
N PHE A 70 14.12 0.09 -7.64
CA PHE A 70 15.34 0.19 -8.44
C PHE A 70 15.07 0.86 -9.79
N ASP A 71 16.07 1.57 -10.32
CA ASP A 71 16.08 2.16 -11.68
C ASP A 71 14.80 2.92 -12.04
N GLY A 72 14.44 3.92 -11.22
CA GLY A 72 13.29 4.78 -11.46
C GLY A 72 11.93 4.22 -11.02
N LYS A 73 11.89 3.00 -10.45
CA LYS A 73 10.67 2.47 -9.80
C LYS A 73 10.67 2.80 -8.30
N TYR A 74 9.51 3.18 -7.78
CA TYR A 74 9.31 3.33 -6.33
C TYR A 74 9.34 1.98 -5.63
N GLY A 75 9.74 1.99 -4.36
CA GLY A 75 9.64 0.82 -3.49
C GLY A 75 8.20 0.46 -3.18
N GLU A 76 8.01 -0.72 -2.58
CA GLU A 76 6.70 -1.26 -2.27
C GLU A 76 6.54 -1.49 -0.77
N ILE A 77 5.41 -1.05 -0.21
CA ILE A 77 5.05 -1.33 1.17
C ILE A 77 4.44 -2.73 1.32
N VAL A 78 4.81 -3.39 2.41
CA VAL A 78 4.29 -4.70 2.83
C VAL A 78 3.71 -4.51 4.24
N LEU A 79 2.40 -4.69 4.36
CA LEU A 79 1.63 -4.33 5.57
C LEU A 79 1.35 -5.55 6.46
N PHE A 80 1.51 -6.78 5.97
CA PHE A 80 1.27 -7.99 6.77
C PHE A 80 2.31 -9.06 6.48
N ASP A 81 2.75 -9.80 7.51
CA ASP A 81 3.78 -10.84 7.36
C ASP A 81 3.37 -11.98 6.42
N ASP A 82 2.06 -12.24 6.29
CA ASP A 82 1.53 -13.26 5.38
C ASP A 82 1.79 -12.92 3.90
N GLU A 83 2.03 -11.64 3.56
CA GLU A 83 2.39 -11.21 2.20
C GLU A 83 3.85 -11.55 1.83
N GLN A 84 4.72 -11.81 2.81
CA GLN A 84 6.14 -12.09 2.55
C GLN A 84 6.37 -13.44 1.86
N LYS A 85 5.44 -14.40 2.03
CA LYS A 85 5.55 -15.75 1.43
C LYS A 85 5.36 -15.78 -0.08
N ILE A 86 4.91 -14.69 -0.70
CA ILE A 86 4.48 -14.68 -2.12
C ILE A 86 5.62 -14.24 -3.07
N LYS A 87 6.76 -13.75 -2.57
CA LYS A 87 7.79 -13.09 -3.41
C LYS A 87 9.13 -13.82 -3.58
N GLU A 88 9.24 -15.10 -3.20
CA GLU A 88 10.47 -15.87 -3.45
C GLU A 88 10.55 -16.47 -4.87
N GLU A 89 9.51 -16.36 -5.70
CA GLU A 89 9.46 -16.97 -7.06
C GLU A 89 9.56 -16.00 -8.25
N ASP A 90 9.96 -14.74 -8.07
CA ASP A 90 10.35 -13.89 -9.21
C ASP A 90 11.87 -13.95 -9.40
N THR A 91 12.36 -15.07 -9.94
CA THR A 91 13.72 -15.12 -10.51
C THR A 91 13.76 -14.13 -11.67
N PHE A 92 14.39 -12.97 -11.44
CA PHE A 92 14.76 -12.02 -12.47
C PHE A 92 15.66 -12.72 -13.49
N ASP A 93 15.11 -13.13 -14.64
CA ASP A 93 15.87 -13.54 -15.82
C ASP A 93 15.90 -12.38 -16.82
N PRO A 94 16.84 -11.42 -16.68
CA PRO A 94 17.03 -10.40 -17.70
C PRO A 94 17.77 -11.08 -18.85
N LYS A 95 17.02 -11.61 -19.82
CA LYS A 95 17.57 -11.90 -21.15
C LYS A 95 17.89 -10.55 -21.81
N GLN A 96 19.01 -9.96 -21.43
CA GLN A 96 19.51 -8.69 -21.92
C GLN A 96 19.90 -8.87 -23.39
N SER A 97 19.08 -8.34 -24.30
CA SER A 97 19.47 -8.21 -25.71
C SER A 97 20.63 -7.21 -25.81
N SER A 98 21.66 -7.58 -26.55
CA SER A 98 22.86 -6.79 -26.71
C SER A 98 22.61 -5.63 -27.68
N LEU A 99 23.31 -4.50 -27.51
CA LEU A 99 23.26 -3.37 -28.47
C LEU A 99 23.65 -3.80 -29.89
N SER A 100 24.40 -4.88 -30.02
CA SER A 100 24.76 -5.53 -31.29
C SER A 100 23.57 -6.19 -32.01
N ASP A 101 22.43 -6.35 -31.36
CA ASP A 101 21.21 -6.88 -31.99
C ASP A 101 20.40 -5.78 -32.73
N PHE A 102 20.80 -4.50 -32.62
CA PHE A 102 20.12 -3.33 -33.19
C PHE A 102 20.90 -2.60 -34.30
N PHE A 103 22.11 -3.07 -34.63
CA PHE A 103 22.95 -2.51 -35.70
C PHE A 103 23.18 -3.51 -36.84
#